data_AF-A0A7V5L4L6-F1
#
_entry.id   AF-A0A7V5L4L6-F1
#
_cell.length_a   1.000
_cell.length_b   1.000
_cell.length_c   1.000
_cell.angle_alpha   90.00
_cell.angle_beta   90.00
_cell.angle_gamma   90.00
#
_symmetry.space_group_name_H-M   'P 1'
#
loop_
_entity.id
_entity.type
_entity.pdbx_description
1 polymer ?
#
loop_
_entity_poly.entity_id
_entity_poly.type
_entity_poly.pdbx_seq_one_letter_code
_entity_poly.pdbx_strand_id
1 'polypeptide(L)'
;MAITFNDKLIYAYTIRHYVSDGGAMVLRSYGYSAADLFDDGDVAGAFLTFSAPRGDSSKFNGISFDISTALVADSISIAWEYCRRGSDAYSETWHALSNVVDGTNGFTQSGEITWDVPEDWENYLRVQGNGDWYRWVVRARIDSVTNM
;
A
#
# COMPACT_ATOMS: atom_id res chain seq x y z
N MET A 1 7.56 -12.91 9.03
CA MET A 1 7.90 -12.33 7.73
C MET A 1 8.57 -10.99 7.96
N ALA A 2 9.65 -10.57 7.29
CA ALA A 2 10.23 -9.25 7.54
C ALA A 2 10.41 -8.47 6.25
N ILE A 3 9.84 -7.29 6.24
CA ILE A 3 10.09 -6.26 5.23
C ILE A 3 10.72 -5.10 5.97
N THR A 4 11.94 -4.73 5.60
CA THR A 4 12.62 -3.52 6.13
C THR A 4 12.56 -2.42 5.06
N PHE A 5 12.26 -1.18 5.46
CA PHE A 5 12.18 -0.06 4.51
C PHE A 5 13.56 0.59 4.42
N ASN A 6 14.23 0.48 3.27
CA ASN A 6 15.53 1.11 3.08
C ASN A 6 15.33 2.58 2.65
N ASP A 7 15.82 3.45 3.52
CA ASP A 7 15.56 4.88 3.51
C ASP A 7 16.47 5.59 2.51
N LYS A 8 15.88 6.09 1.43
CA LYS A 8 16.38 7.31 0.80
C LYS A 8 15.33 8.40 0.69
N LEU A 9 14.24 8.33 1.49
CA LEU A 9 13.19 9.33 1.76
C LEU A 9 11.82 8.64 1.99
N ILE A 10 11.72 7.63 2.87
CA ILE A 10 10.42 7.01 3.18
C ILE A 10 9.95 7.48 4.56
N TYR A 11 9.25 8.62 4.58
CA TYR A 11 8.35 8.97 5.68
C TYR A 11 6.98 8.32 5.42
N ALA A 12 6.86 6.98 5.38
CA ALA A 12 5.55 6.33 5.35
C ALA A 12 5.21 5.86 6.78
N TYR A 13 4.46 6.65 7.53
CA TYR A 13 4.20 6.38 8.96
C TYR A 13 3.12 5.34 9.23
N THR A 14 2.37 4.90 8.21
CA THR A 14 1.28 3.96 8.44
C THR A 14 1.10 3.05 7.24
N ILE A 15 1.48 1.79 7.45
CA ILE A 15 1.04 0.67 6.64
C ILE A 15 -0.20 0.12 7.31
N ARG A 16 -1.23 -0.17 6.52
CA ARG A 16 -2.46 -0.78 7.03
C ARG A 16 -2.87 -1.88 6.09
N HIS A 17 -3.20 -3.03 6.65
CA HIS A 17 -3.72 -4.17 5.92
C HIS A 17 -5.26 -4.19 5.95
N TYR A 18 -5.87 -4.45 4.81
CA TYR A 18 -7.31 -4.53 4.59
C TYR A 18 -7.65 -5.81 3.81
N VAL A 19 -8.40 -6.71 4.44
CA VAL A 19 -8.88 -7.95 3.83
C VAL A 19 -10.18 -7.68 3.06
N SER A 20 -10.34 -8.22 1.86
CA SER A 20 -11.41 -7.83 0.92
C SER A 20 -12.83 -8.28 1.22
N ASP A 21 -13.09 -9.06 2.27
CA ASP A 21 -14.34 -9.85 2.32
C ASP A 21 -15.42 -9.32 3.28
N GLY A 22 -15.62 -8.00 3.34
CA GLY A 22 -16.59 -7.38 4.27
C GLY A 22 -16.30 -7.65 5.76
N GLY A 23 -15.15 -8.23 6.06
CA GLY A 23 -14.64 -8.53 7.40
C GLY A 23 -14.05 -7.31 8.07
N ALA A 24 -13.95 -7.38 9.40
CA ALA A 24 -13.46 -6.29 10.22
C ALA A 24 -12.05 -5.84 9.80
N MET A 25 -11.87 -4.51 9.73
CA MET A 25 -10.59 -3.86 9.50
C MET A 25 -9.57 -4.33 10.55
N VAL A 26 -8.50 -5.02 10.14
CA VAL A 26 -7.41 -5.38 11.05
C VAL A 26 -6.32 -4.34 10.93
N LEU A 27 -6.37 -3.32 11.80
CA LEU A 27 -5.33 -2.31 11.87
C LEU A 27 -4.02 -2.95 12.36
N ARG A 28 -3.14 -3.32 11.43
CA ARG A 28 -1.76 -3.73 11.73
C ARG A 28 -0.83 -2.58 11.40
N SER A 29 -0.47 -1.79 12.42
CA SER A 29 0.60 -0.80 12.27
C SER A 29 1.93 -1.52 12.34
N TYR A 30 2.54 -1.79 11.19
CA TYR A 30 3.84 -2.43 11.14
C TYR A 30 4.92 -1.41 11.52
N GLY A 31 5.45 -1.52 12.75
CA GLY A 31 6.70 -0.86 13.12
C GLY A 31 7.91 -1.53 12.45
N TYR A 32 9.13 -1.14 12.83
CA TYR A 32 10.42 -1.69 12.34
C TYR A 32 10.66 -3.19 12.65
N SER A 33 9.61 -3.98 12.87
CA SER A 33 9.67 -5.41 13.16
C SER A 33 9.06 -6.22 12.03
N ALA A 34 9.48 -7.47 11.95
CA ALA A 34 8.92 -8.48 11.06
C ALA A 34 7.37 -8.43 10.97
N ALA A 35 6.85 -8.14 9.78
CA ALA A 35 5.45 -8.10 9.42
C ALA A 35 5.14 -9.05 8.26
N ASP A 36 4.01 -9.74 8.32
CA ASP A 36 3.36 -10.32 7.14
C ASP A 36 2.51 -9.26 6.45
N LEU A 37 2.67 -9.08 5.14
CA LEU A 37 2.02 -8.02 4.37
C LEU A 37 0.68 -8.52 3.83
N PHE A 38 0.66 -9.75 3.32
CA PHE A 38 -0.56 -10.42 2.88
C PHE A 38 -0.61 -11.76 3.60
N ASP A 39 -1.64 -11.95 4.41
CA ASP A 39 -1.85 -13.22 5.10
C ASP A 39 -2.17 -14.30 4.02
N ASP A 40 -1.74 -15.56 4.19
CA ASP A 40 -1.95 -16.67 3.22
C ASP A 40 -3.42 -16.86 2.77
N GLY A 41 -4.38 -16.34 3.55
CA GLY A 41 -5.81 -16.36 3.24
C GLY A 41 -6.31 -15.18 2.39
N ASP A 42 -5.46 -14.21 2.06
CA ASP A 42 -5.87 -13.05 1.28
C ASP A 42 -6.20 -13.46 -0.17
N VAL A 43 -7.22 -12.81 -0.71
CA VAL A 43 -7.75 -13.09 -2.05
C VAL A 43 -7.78 -11.81 -2.88
N ALA A 44 -8.20 -11.93 -4.14
CA ALA A 44 -8.43 -10.78 -4.98
C ALA A 44 -9.27 -9.71 -4.26
N GLY A 45 -8.81 -8.46 -4.35
CA GLY A 45 -9.37 -7.31 -3.68
C GLY A 45 -8.68 -6.94 -2.36
N ALA A 46 -7.97 -7.85 -1.68
CA ALA A 46 -7.26 -7.52 -0.45
C ALA A 46 -6.17 -6.47 -0.74
N PHE A 47 -5.91 -5.56 0.20
CA PHE A 47 -5.00 -4.45 -0.06
C PHE A 47 -4.27 -3.93 1.16
N LEU A 48 -3.11 -3.31 0.89
CA LEU A 48 -2.31 -2.58 1.84
C LEU A 48 -2.30 -1.11 1.47
N THR A 49 -2.51 -0.20 2.43
CA THR A 49 -2.34 1.24 2.17
C THR A 49 -1.04 1.74 2.76
N PHE A 50 -0.39 2.66 2.04
CA PHE A 50 0.80 3.38 2.46
C PHE A 50 0.51 4.88 2.35
N SER A 51 1.03 5.68 3.29
CA SER A 51 0.74 7.12 3.32
C SER A 51 1.86 7.93 3.96
N ALA A 52 2.00 9.18 3.50
CA ALA A 52 2.89 10.16 4.12
C ALA A 52 2.28 10.72 5.43
N PRO A 53 3.11 11.13 6.40
CA PRO A 53 2.63 11.68 7.66
C PRO A 53 1.88 12.98 7.43
N ARG A 54 0.95 13.27 8.35
CA ARG A 54 0.11 14.48 8.35
C ARG A 54 0.88 15.80 8.21
N GLY A 55 2.16 15.83 8.60
CA GLY A 55 3.01 17.02 8.49
C GLY A 55 3.67 17.21 7.12
N ASP A 56 3.83 16.15 6.33
CA ASP A 56 4.64 16.19 5.11
C ASP A 56 3.80 16.60 3.89
N SER A 57 4.21 17.68 3.22
CA SER A 57 3.56 18.19 2.01
C SER A 57 4.15 17.61 0.73
N SER A 58 5.19 16.79 0.82
CA SER A 58 5.91 16.26 -0.34
C SER A 58 5.21 14.98 -0.83
N LYS A 59 4.82 14.98 -2.11
CA LYS A 59 4.39 13.75 -2.79
C LYS A 59 5.61 12.82 -2.92
N PHE A 60 5.39 11.51 -2.85
CA PHE A 60 6.42 10.50 -3.08
C PHE A 60 6.12 9.71 -4.35
N ASN A 61 7.14 9.06 -4.91
CA ASN A 61 7.04 8.36 -6.19
C ASN A 61 7.53 6.92 -6.12
N GLY A 62 7.76 6.40 -4.91
CA GLY A 62 8.15 5.02 -4.73
C GLY A 62 8.23 4.57 -3.28
N ILE A 63 8.34 3.25 -3.10
CA ILE A 63 8.52 2.55 -1.84
C ILE A 63 9.56 1.45 -2.03
N SER A 64 10.55 1.41 -1.15
CA SER A 64 11.57 0.36 -1.09
C SER A 64 11.18 -0.72 -0.08
N PHE A 65 11.29 -1.97 -0.50
CA PHE A 65 10.99 -3.16 0.29
C PHE A 65 12.25 -4.02 0.44
N ASP A 66 12.63 -4.34 1.66
CA ASP A 66 13.68 -5.33 1.96
C ASP A 66 13.05 -6.60 2.51
N ILE A 67 12.76 -7.54 1.62
CA ILE A 67 11.98 -8.75 1.89
C ILE A 67 12.88 -9.89 2.35
N SER A 68 12.78 -10.27 3.63
CA SER A 68 13.49 -11.42 4.21
C SER A 68 12.84 -12.76 3.88
N THR A 69 11.53 -12.75 3.62
CA THR A 69 10.73 -13.94 3.31
C THR A 69 9.79 -13.55 2.18
N ALA A 70 10.05 -14.12 1.00
CA ALA A 70 9.26 -13.89 -0.19
C ALA A 70 7.80 -14.28 0.04
N LEU A 71 6.87 -13.53 -0.55
CA LEU A 71 5.50 -14.01 -0.74
C LEU A 71 5.56 -15.27 -1.60
N VAL A 72 4.83 -16.31 -1.19
CA VAL A 72 4.75 -17.57 -1.91
C VAL A 72 3.36 -17.63 -2.55
N ALA A 73 3.31 -17.65 -3.88
CA ALA A 73 2.10 -17.90 -4.64
C ALA A 73 2.48 -18.52 -5.99
N ASP A 74 1.62 -19.37 -6.56
CA ASP A 74 1.82 -19.89 -7.91
C ASP A 74 1.76 -18.76 -8.96
N SER A 75 0.89 -17.78 -8.70
CA SER A 75 0.85 -16.51 -9.44
C SER A 75 0.19 -15.42 -8.58
N ILE A 76 0.69 -14.19 -8.70
CA ILE A 76 0.09 -13.02 -8.07
C ILE A 76 0.23 -11.80 -9.00
N SER A 77 -0.80 -10.97 -9.03
CA SER A 77 -0.80 -9.67 -9.70
C SER A 77 -1.24 -8.61 -8.71
N ILE A 78 -0.47 -7.53 -8.60
CA ILE A 78 -0.73 -6.41 -7.69
C ILE A 78 -1.05 -5.16 -8.51
N ALA A 79 -2.21 -4.58 -8.27
CA ALA A 79 -2.58 -3.26 -8.76
C ALA A 79 -2.10 -2.20 -7.76
N TRP A 80 -1.33 -1.23 -8.27
CA TRP A 80 -0.91 -0.05 -7.52
C TRP A 80 -1.82 1.13 -7.83
N GLU A 81 -2.43 1.67 -6.79
CA GLU A 81 -3.46 2.71 -6.91
C GLU A 81 -3.16 3.85 -5.92
N TYR A 82 -3.61 5.06 -6.23
CA TYR A 82 -3.60 6.18 -5.30
C TYR A 82 -5.01 6.64 -5.01
N CYS A 83 -5.16 7.19 -3.81
CA CYS A 83 -6.42 7.69 -3.33
C CYS A 83 -6.61 9.15 -3.73
N ARG A 84 -7.83 9.49 -4.15
CA ARG A 84 -8.34 10.86 -4.29
C ARG A 84 -9.61 11.01 -3.46
N ARG A 85 -9.98 12.24 -3.14
CA ARG A 85 -11.26 12.50 -2.47
C ARG A 85 -12.38 12.07 -3.41
N GLY A 86 -13.38 11.41 -2.83
CA GLY A 86 -14.63 11.12 -3.51
C GLY A 86 -15.52 12.36 -3.59
N SER A 87 -16.79 12.15 -3.90
CA SER A 87 -17.78 13.24 -4.02
C SER A 87 -18.08 13.95 -2.69
N ASP A 88 -17.68 13.40 -1.55
CA ASP A 88 -17.88 13.99 -0.23
C ASP A 88 -16.60 13.90 0.64
N ALA A 89 -16.62 14.52 1.81
CA ALA A 89 -15.46 14.61 2.72
C ALA A 89 -15.02 13.28 3.34
N TYR A 90 -15.78 12.20 3.13
CA TYR A 90 -15.58 10.88 3.74
C TYR A 90 -15.52 9.75 2.72
N SER A 91 -15.80 10.02 1.44
CA SER A 91 -15.60 9.06 0.36
C SER A 91 -14.22 9.19 -0.25
N GLU A 92 -13.72 8.06 -0.71
CA GLU A 92 -12.44 7.91 -1.39
C GLU A 92 -12.68 7.28 -2.76
N THR A 93 -11.92 7.73 -3.75
CA THR A 93 -11.87 7.09 -5.07
C THR A 93 -10.44 6.64 -5.34
N TRP A 94 -10.30 5.42 -5.86
CA TRP A 94 -9.00 4.81 -6.14
C TRP A 94 -8.74 4.83 -7.62
N HIS A 95 -7.54 5.29 -7.99
CA HIS A 95 -7.12 5.46 -9.39
C HIS A 95 -5.81 4.71 -9.59
N ALA A 96 -5.64 4.07 -10.75
CA ALA A 96 -4.39 3.38 -11.08
C ALA A 96 -3.21 4.36 -11.12
N LEU A 97 -2.09 3.97 -10.52
CA LEU A 97 -0.81 4.66 -10.68
C LEU A 97 -0.27 4.39 -12.09
N SER A 98 0.28 5.42 -12.73
CA SER A 98 0.87 5.32 -14.07
C SER A 98 2.36 5.00 -14.01
N ASN A 99 2.84 4.28 -15.03
CA ASN A 99 4.26 3.91 -15.19
C ASN A 99 4.84 3.22 -13.96
N VAL A 100 4.05 2.31 -13.37
CA VAL A 100 4.48 1.50 -12.23
C VAL A 100 5.60 0.57 -12.68
N VAL A 101 6.74 0.64 -11.99
CA VAL A 101 7.85 -0.28 -12.11
C VAL A 101 7.96 -1.04 -10.80
N ASP A 102 7.74 -2.36 -10.84
CA ASP A 102 7.82 -3.23 -9.67
C ASP A 102 9.15 -4.02 -9.67
N GLY A 103 10.13 -3.55 -8.90
CA GLY A 103 11.38 -4.24 -8.67
C GLY A 103 11.31 -5.39 -7.67
N THR A 104 10.17 -5.57 -6.98
CA THR A 104 9.95 -6.65 -6.01
C THR A 104 9.39 -7.92 -6.65
N ASN A 105 8.98 -7.85 -7.92
CA ASN A 105 8.34 -8.94 -8.65
C ASN A 105 7.16 -9.54 -7.86
N GLY A 106 6.18 -8.71 -7.50
CA GLY A 106 5.03 -9.13 -6.70
C GLY A 106 5.40 -9.56 -5.27
N PHE A 107 6.33 -8.85 -4.63
CA PHE A 107 6.83 -9.17 -3.28
C PHE A 107 7.57 -10.50 -3.14
N THR A 108 8.08 -11.07 -4.24
CA THR A 108 8.89 -12.30 -4.21
C THR A 108 10.38 -12.04 -3.93
N GLN A 109 10.82 -10.79 -3.99
CA GLN A 109 12.20 -10.37 -3.68
C GLN A 109 12.26 -8.93 -3.16
N SER A 110 13.35 -8.57 -2.50
CA SER A 110 13.64 -7.15 -2.18
C SER A 110 13.74 -6.32 -3.45
N GLY A 111 13.29 -5.07 -3.37
CA GLY A 111 13.29 -4.17 -4.51
C GLY A 111 12.59 -2.85 -4.21
N GLU A 112 12.52 -2.00 -5.22
CA GLU A 112 11.79 -0.75 -5.16
C GLU A 112 10.60 -0.80 -6.10
N ILE A 113 9.51 -0.18 -5.69
CA ILE A 113 8.33 0.02 -6.51
C ILE A 113 8.21 1.52 -6.74
N THR A 114 8.20 1.95 -8.01
CA THR A 114 8.15 3.36 -8.38
C THR A 114 7.01 3.65 -9.35
N TRP A 115 6.58 4.92 -9.43
CA TRP A 115 5.53 5.39 -10.33
C TRP A 115 5.71 6.87 -10.68
N ASP A 116 4.95 7.35 -11.67
CA ASP A 116 4.83 8.79 -11.92
C ASP A 116 3.92 9.45 -10.89
N VAL A 117 4.36 10.57 -10.32
CA VAL A 117 3.58 11.33 -9.33
C VAL A 117 2.31 11.89 -9.99
N PRO A 118 1.10 11.52 -9.53
CA PRO A 118 -0.11 12.06 -10.12
C PRO A 118 -0.24 13.57 -9.86
N GLU A 119 -0.52 14.33 -10.92
CA GLU A 119 -0.66 15.80 -10.84
C GLU A 119 -1.80 16.19 -9.89
N ASP A 120 -2.91 15.46 -9.98
CA ASP A 120 -4.13 15.63 -9.21
C ASP A 120 -4.23 14.68 -8.01
N TRP A 121 -3.10 14.15 -7.54
CA TRP A 121 -3.07 13.50 -6.23
C TRP A 121 -3.52 14.52 -5.19
N GLU A 122 -4.60 14.21 -4.49
CA GLU A 122 -5.17 15.08 -3.47
C GLU A 122 -4.63 14.75 -2.08
N ASN A 123 -4.56 15.79 -1.25
CA ASN A 123 -4.03 15.72 0.11
C ASN A 123 -5.17 15.60 1.13
N TYR A 124 -4.86 15.09 2.32
CA TYR A 124 -5.77 14.97 3.46
C TYR A 124 -7.01 14.13 3.13
N LEU A 125 -6.83 12.81 3.21
CA LEU A 125 -7.87 11.81 3.01
C LEU A 125 -8.09 11.03 4.30
N ARG A 126 -9.36 10.83 4.65
CA ARG A 126 -9.76 9.96 5.76
C ARG A 126 -9.98 8.56 5.21
N VAL A 127 -8.89 7.82 5.10
CA VAL A 127 -8.95 6.41 4.66
C VAL A 127 -9.63 5.60 5.76
N GLN A 128 -10.80 5.07 5.42
CA GLN A 128 -11.75 4.28 6.23
C GLN A 128 -11.60 4.33 7.77
N GLY A 129 -12.59 4.93 8.42
CA GLY A 129 -12.96 4.67 9.82
C GLY A 129 -12.13 5.35 10.92
N ASN A 130 -10.84 5.59 10.74
CA ASN A 130 -9.95 5.84 11.89
C ASN A 130 -9.92 7.28 12.45
N GLY A 131 -10.72 8.21 11.95
CA GLY A 131 -10.72 9.61 12.42
C GLY A 131 -9.46 10.41 12.05
N ASP A 132 -8.40 9.73 11.62
CA ASP A 132 -7.14 10.30 11.18
C ASP A 132 -7.16 10.72 9.71
N TRP A 133 -6.35 11.72 9.41
CA TRP A 133 -6.14 12.23 8.06
C TRP A 133 -4.75 11.86 7.57
N TYR A 134 -4.72 11.17 6.43
CA TYR A 134 -3.50 10.76 5.75
C TYR A 134 -3.21 11.63 4.55
N ARG A 135 -1.94 11.74 4.20
CA ARG A 135 -1.49 12.46 3.01
C ARG A 135 -0.93 11.49 2.00
N TRP A 136 -1.14 11.77 0.72
CA TRP A 136 -0.52 11.04 -0.38
C TRP A 136 -0.70 9.52 -0.21
N VAL A 137 -1.95 9.06 -0.16
CA VAL A 137 -2.23 7.64 0.10
C VAL A 137 -2.10 6.84 -1.19
N VAL A 138 -1.33 5.77 -1.15
CA VAL A 138 -1.31 4.71 -2.17
C VAL A 138 -1.77 3.39 -1.57
N ARG A 139 -2.21 2.45 -2.40
CA ARG A 139 -2.43 1.07 -2.00
C ARG A 139 -1.86 0.07 -3.00
N ALA A 140 -1.42 -1.06 -2.47
CA ALA A 140 -1.15 -2.27 -3.20
C ALA A 140 -2.36 -3.19 -3.03
N ARG A 141 -3.09 -3.48 -4.10
CA ARG A 141 -4.28 -4.36 -4.08
C ARG A 141 -3.97 -5.64 -4.85
N ILE A 142 -4.29 -6.80 -4.28
CA ILE A 142 -4.28 -8.07 -5.01
C ILE A 142 -5.33 -7.98 -6.11
N ASP A 143 -4.90 -8.00 -7.37
CA ASP A 143 -5.80 -8.02 -8.52
C ASP A 143 -6.19 -9.46 -8.87
N SER A 144 -5.22 -10.38 -8.77
CA SER A 144 -5.43 -11.83 -8.87
C SER A 144 -4.35 -12.58 -8.10
N VAL A 145 -4.69 -13.73 -7.51
CA VAL A 145 -3.74 -14.64 -6.84
C VAL A 145 -4.17 -16.09 -7.03
N THR A 146 -3.22 -17.01 -7.12
CA THR A 146 -3.44 -18.47 -7.14
C THR A 146 -2.52 -19.14 -6.14
N ASN A 147 -3.10 -19.96 -5.24
CA ASN A 147 -2.40 -20.76 -4.23
C ASN A 147 -1.33 -19.98 -3.46
N MET A 148 -1.77 -19.10 -2.57
CA MET A 148 -0.91 -18.38 -1.64
C MET A 148 -0.66 -19.20 -0.37
#